data_AF-A0A024GE83-F1
#
_entry.id   AF-A0A024GE83-F1
#
_cell.length_a   1.000
_cell.length_b   1.000
_cell.length_c   1.000
_cell.angle_alpha   90.00
_cell.angle_beta   90.00
_cell.angle_gamma   90.00
#
_symmetry.space_group_name_H-M   'P 1'
#
loop_
_entity.id
_entity.type
_entity.pdbx_description
1 polymer ?
#
loop_
_entity_poly.entity_id
_entity_poly.type
_entity_poly.pdbx_seq_one_letter_code
_entity_poly.pdbx_strand_id
1 'polypeptide(L)'
;MATELKKKLPAKARRRKGFEISQVGANCEREYTEYDDDDENVVGGDVNLLKRGDLSDSVRDMMIGFGDHMEPMEESIIVMQDFVVEYIQCMTKKAVDIATVKGKLDTECFIFPIRKDHETYERVKDLLQANGELKEVLNSGFDPADEKVY
;
A
#
# COMPACT_ATOMS: atom_id res chain seq x y z
N MET A 1 -19.21 -61.10 24.61
CA MET A 1 -19.03 -59.81 25.33
C MET A 1 -18.56 -58.79 24.32
N ALA A 2 -19.30 -57.69 24.17
CA ALA A 2 -19.25 -56.78 23.03
C ALA A 2 -18.00 -55.88 23.03
N THR A 3 -17.45 -55.63 21.84
CA THR A 3 -16.36 -54.69 21.58
C THR A 3 -16.94 -53.32 21.26
N GLU A 4 -16.60 -52.30 22.04
CA GLU A 4 -17.08 -50.92 21.84
C GLU A 4 -16.28 -50.18 20.76
N LEU A 5 -16.96 -49.81 19.68
CA LEU A 5 -16.48 -48.90 18.65
C LEU A 5 -16.68 -47.45 19.10
N LYS A 6 -15.59 -46.75 19.41
CA LYS A 6 -15.61 -45.30 19.70
C LYS A 6 -16.01 -44.53 18.44
N LYS A 7 -17.25 -44.03 18.40
CA LYS A 7 -17.77 -43.13 17.35
C LYS A 7 -17.08 -41.77 17.46
N LYS A 8 -16.24 -41.41 16.48
CA LYS A 8 -15.75 -40.03 16.32
C LYS A 8 -16.92 -39.12 15.93
N LEU A 9 -17.15 -38.06 16.70
CA LEU A 9 -18.10 -36.99 16.37
C LEU A 9 -17.59 -36.16 15.18
N PRO A 10 -18.45 -35.71 14.25
CA PRO A 10 -18.03 -34.92 13.10
C PRO A 10 -17.61 -33.51 13.55
N ALA A 11 -16.48 -33.02 13.02
CA ALA A 11 -16.03 -31.65 13.20
C ALA A 11 -17.10 -30.70 12.65
N LYS A 12 -17.58 -29.77 13.50
CA LYS A 12 -18.52 -28.71 13.09
C LYS A 12 -17.85 -27.86 12.02
N ALA A 13 -18.27 -28.00 10.77
CA ALA A 13 -17.88 -27.13 9.68
C ALA A 13 -18.33 -25.69 10.02
N ARG A 14 -17.37 -24.83 10.39
CA ARG A 14 -17.61 -23.40 10.55
C ARG A 14 -17.97 -22.85 9.18
N ARG A 15 -19.26 -22.69 8.90
CA ARG A 15 -19.75 -21.98 7.71
C ARG A 15 -19.15 -20.58 7.78
N ARG A 16 -18.12 -20.31 6.98
CA ARG A 16 -17.66 -18.94 6.75
C ARG A 16 -18.79 -18.27 5.98
N LYS A 17 -19.46 -17.31 6.62
CA LYS A 17 -20.32 -16.36 5.92
C LYS A 17 -19.44 -15.76 4.81
N GLY A 18 -19.81 -15.94 3.54
CA GLY A 18 -19.06 -15.42 2.42
C GLY A 18 -18.85 -13.93 2.65
N PHE A 19 -17.61 -13.47 2.55
CA PHE A 19 -17.32 -12.05 2.49
C PHE A 19 -17.87 -11.57 1.14
N GLU A 20 -18.99 -10.83 1.18
CA GLU A 20 -19.60 -10.28 -0.03
C GLU A 20 -18.70 -9.15 -0.54
N ILE A 21 -17.92 -9.47 -1.57
CA ILE A 21 -16.96 -8.56 -2.24
C ILE A 21 -17.67 -7.31 -2.81
N SER A 22 -19.00 -7.33 -2.93
CA SER A 22 -19.82 -6.19 -3.33
C SER A 22 -19.77 -5.01 -2.36
N GLN A 23 -19.32 -5.20 -1.11
CA GLN A 23 -19.19 -4.11 -0.13
C GLN A 23 -17.84 -3.37 -0.18
N VAL A 24 -16.86 -3.84 -0.95
CA VAL A 24 -15.58 -3.11 -1.14
C VAL A 24 -15.74 -1.96 -2.15
N GLY A 25 -16.99 -1.60 -2.44
CA GLY A 25 -17.38 -0.51 -3.32
C GLY A 25 -17.32 0.84 -2.61
N ALA A 26 -16.33 1.63 -3.00
CA ALA A 26 -16.49 3.05 -3.32
C ALA A 26 -16.67 4.09 -2.20
N ASN A 27 -16.59 3.75 -0.92
CA ASN A 27 -16.65 4.80 0.12
C ASN A 27 -15.36 4.79 0.96
N CYS A 28 -14.28 5.39 0.40
CA CYS A 28 -13.32 6.09 1.26
C CYS A 28 -14.01 7.42 1.60
N GLU A 29 -15.09 7.33 2.40
CA GLU A 29 -15.67 8.53 2.97
C GLU A 29 -14.56 9.21 3.75
N ARG A 30 -14.44 10.52 3.54
CA ARG A 30 -13.50 11.39 4.19
C ARG A 30 -13.82 11.40 5.68
N GLU A 31 -13.36 10.37 6.37
CA GLU A 31 -13.35 10.33 7.82
C GLU A 31 -12.24 11.31 8.21
N TYR A 32 -12.63 12.57 8.43
CA TYR A 32 -11.80 13.52 9.15
C TYR A 32 -11.59 12.92 10.53
N THR A 33 -10.51 12.14 10.71
CA THR A 33 -9.95 11.97 12.03
C THR A 33 -9.43 13.34 12.40
N GLU A 34 -10.17 14.04 13.26
CA GLU A 34 -9.68 15.21 13.96
C GLU A 34 -8.36 14.77 14.62
N TYR A 35 -7.25 15.28 14.09
CA TYR A 35 -5.97 15.09 14.75
C TYR A 35 -6.01 16.06 15.92
N ASP A 36 -6.22 15.54 17.13
CA ASP A 36 -6.01 16.30 18.36
C ASP A 36 -4.52 16.70 18.38
N ASP A 37 -4.19 17.91 17.92
CA ASP A 37 -2.84 18.51 18.02
C ASP A 37 -2.49 18.92 19.47
N ASP A 38 -3.41 18.71 20.43
CA ASP A 38 -3.28 19.11 21.83
C ASP A 38 -3.01 17.90 22.77
N ASP A 39 -1.85 17.26 22.67
CA ASP A 39 -1.33 16.45 23.78
C ASP A 39 0.11 16.86 24.14
N GLU A 40 0.23 18.03 24.78
CA GLU A 40 1.48 18.48 25.42
C GLU A 40 1.79 17.71 26.74
N ASN A 41 1.31 16.48 26.95
CA ASN A 41 1.65 15.72 28.16
C ASN A 41 1.81 14.20 27.95
N VAL A 42 2.62 13.78 26.98
CA VAL A 42 3.16 12.41 26.94
C VAL A 42 4.56 12.36 27.56
N VAL A 43 4.58 12.05 28.86
CA VAL A 43 5.79 11.65 29.57
C VAL A 43 6.23 10.27 29.09
N GLY A 44 7.39 10.22 28.44
CA GLY A 44 8.28 9.06 28.46
C GLY A 44 7.83 7.84 27.64
N GLY A 45 7.94 7.95 26.32
CA GLY A 45 8.02 6.81 25.40
C GLY A 45 8.35 7.34 24.03
N ASP A 46 9.35 6.76 23.35
CA ASP A 46 9.83 7.18 22.03
C ASP A 46 8.76 7.00 20.95
N VAL A 47 7.74 7.85 20.99
CA VAL A 47 6.88 8.13 19.85
C VAL A 47 7.70 9.07 18.96
N ASN A 48 8.53 8.47 18.11
CA ASN A 48 8.74 9.07 16.80
C ASN A 48 7.37 9.11 16.12
N LEU A 49 6.53 10.10 16.49
CA LEU A 49 5.52 10.65 15.60
C LEU A 49 6.30 10.89 14.33
N LEU A 50 6.09 9.99 13.35
CA LEU A 50 6.73 10.00 12.05
C LEU A 50 6.71 11.45 11.58
N LYS A 51 7.87 12.11 11.69
CA LYS A 51 8.06 13.47 11.20
C LYS A 51 7.57 13.39 9.77
N ARG A 52 6.40 14.01 9.48
CA ARG A 52 5.69 13.87 8.21
C ARG A 52 6.76 14.05 7.14
N GLY A 53 7.10 12.98 6.42
CA GLY A 53 8.20 13.04 5.47
C GLY A 53 7.88 14.17 4.51
N ASP A 54 8.78 15.13 4.36
CA ASP A 54 8.53 16.24 3.46
C ASP A 54 8.61 15.69 2.03
N LEU A 55 7.46 15.66 1.35
CA LEU A 55 7.35 15.19 -0.03
C LEU A 55 7.41 16.35 -1.01
N SER A 56 7.54 17.60 -0.53
CA SER A 56 7.39 18.82 -1.33
C SER A 56 8.28 18.82 -2.57
N ASP A 57 9.56 18.49 -2.43
CA ASP A 57 10.49 18.47 -3.58
C ASP A 57 10.12 17.38 -4.59
N SER A 58 9.78 16.18 -4.12
CA SER A 58 9.36 15.08 -5.01
C SER A 58 8.03 15.36 -5.71
N VAL A 59 7.10 16.02 -5.02
CA VAL A 59 5.80 16.42 -5.58
C VAL A 59 6.00 17.53 -6.60
N ARG A 60 6.88 18.50 -6.34
CA ARG A 60 7.25 19.55 -7.30
C ARG A 60 7.80 18.94 -8.60
N ASP A 61 8.77 18.03 -8.50
CA ASP A 61 9.36 17.37 -9.68
C ASP A 61 8.31 16.55 -10.46
N MET A 62 7.41 15.87 -9.75
CA MET A 62 6.31 15.16 -10.40
C MET A 62 5.34 16.11 -11.10
N MET A 63 4.94 17.22 -10.47
CA MET A 63 4.03 18.22 -11.06
C MET A 63 4.62 18.74 -12.39
N ILE A 64 5.91 19.08 -12.39
CA ILE A 64 6.63 19.49 -13.60
C ILE A 64 6.65 18.35 -14.63
N GLY A 65 6.92 17.12 -14.20
CA GLY A 65 6.91 15.94 -15.07
C GLY A 65 5.56 15.62 -15.71
N PHE A 66 4.45 16.03 -15.08
CA PHE A 66 3.09 15.94 -15.61
C PHE A 66 2.68 17.15 -16.46
N GLY A 67 3.57 18.13 -16.66
CA GLY A 67 3.36 19.27 -17.54
C GLY A 67 2.84 20.54 -16.85
N ASP A 68 2.97 20.63 -15.53
CA ASP A 68 2.71 21.88 -14.79
C ASP A 68 3.83 22.92 -15.03
N HIS A 69 3.67 24.11 -14.46
CA HIS A 69 4.67 25.18 -14.52
C HIS A 69 5.99 24.76 -13.85
N MET A 70 7.13 25.24 -14.37
CA MET A 70 8.47 24.93 -13.85
C MET A 70 8.69 25.38 -12.40
N GLU A 71 7.97 26.43 -11.99
CA GLU A 71 7.91 26.92 -10.63
C GLU A 71 6.44 26.92 -10.19
N PRO A 72 5.91 25.80 -9.68
CA PRO A 72 4.54 25.75 -9.17
C PRO A 72 4.44 26.51 -7.84
N MET A 73 3.24 27.01 -7.53
CA MET A 73 3.01 27.76 -6.28
C MET A 73 3.18 26.86 -5.06
N GLU A 74 3.81 27.36 -4.01
CA GLU A 74 4.06 26.60 -2.77
C GLU A 74 2.76 26.07 -2.14
N GLU A 75 1.71 26.89 -2.15
CA GLU A 75 0.37 26.48 -1.68
C GLU A 75 -0.18 25.28 -2.47
N SER A 76 0.07 25.23 -3.79
CA SER A 76 -0.36 24.11 -4.63
C SER A 76 0.45 22.84 -4.33
N ILE A 77 1.75 22.95 -4.04
CA ILE A 77 2.59 21.83 -3.65
C ILE A 77 2.07 21.23 -2.33
N ILE A 78 1.79 22.05 -1.33
CA ILE A 78 1.27 21.62 -0.02
C ILE A 78 -0.06 20.88 -0.17
N VAL A 79 -1.00 21.46 -0.95
CA VAL A 79 -2.30 20.82 -1.20
C VAL A 79 -2.14 19.49 -1.93
N MET A 80 -1.24 19.42 -2.93
CA MET A 80 -0.96 18.18 -3.65
C MET A 80 -0.32 17.13 -2.74
N GLN A 81 0.57 17.52 -1.83
CA GLN A 81 1.14 16.63 -0.83
C GLN A 81 0.04 16.03 0.06
N ASP A 82 -0.92 16.83 0.50
CA ASP A 82 -2.04 16.34 1.31
C ASP A 82 -2.87 15.29 0.56
N PHE A 83 -3.18 15.53 -0.72
CA PHE A 83 -3.89 14.56 -1.56
C PHE A 83 -3.12 13.25 -1.76
N VAL A 84 -1.80 13.33 -1.95
CA VAL A 84 -0.94 12.14 -2.12
C VAL A 84 -0.91 11.32 -0.82
N VAL A 85 -0.76 11.98 0.33
CA VAL A 85 -0.77 11.29 1.63
C VAL A 85 -2.12 10.64 1.90
N GLU A 86 -3.23 11.35 1.66
CA GLU A 86 -4.58 10.81 1.80
C GLU A 86 -4.80 9.59 0.89
N TYR A 87 -4.34 9.65 -0.36
CA TYR A 87 -4.42 8.54 -1.30
C TYR A 87 -3.63 7.32 -0.82
N ILE A 88 -2.39 7.50 -0.37
CA ILE A 88 -1.55 6.41 0.14
C ILE A 88 -2.21 5.75 1.35
N GLN A 89 -2.74 6.54 2.28
CA GLN A 89 -3.44 6.03 3.45
C GLN A 89 -4.69 5.23 3.05
N CYS A 90 -5.53 5.78 2.16
CA CYS A 90 -6.73 5.11 1.69
C CYS A 90 -6.42 3.79 0.96
N MET A 91 -5.41 3.79 0.10
CA MET A 91 -4.96 2.59 -0.62
C MET A 91 -4.37 1.54 0.33
N THR A 92 -3.60 1.98 1.32
CA THR A 92 -3.02 1.09 2.34
C THR A 92 -4.12 0.44 3.18
N LYS A 93 -5.12 1.19 3.63
CA LYS A 93 -6.28 0.64 4.36
C LYS A 93 -6.95 -0.49 3.56
N LYS A 94 -7.27 -0.24 2.29
CA LYS A 94 -7.84 -1.26 1.39
C LYS A 94 -6.95 -2.48 1.22
N ALA A 95 -5.63 -2.27 1.09
CA ALA A 95 -4.67 -3.36 0.96
C ALA A 95 -4.56 -4.20 2.24
N VAL A 96 -4.62 -3.56 3.41
CA VAL A 96 -4.63 -4.26 4.71
C VAL A 96 -5.87 -5.13 4.83
N ASP A 97 -7.06 -4.65 4.45
CA ASP A 97 -8.28 -5.45 4.49
C ASP A 97 -8.15 -6.75 3.69
N ILE A 98 -7.56 -6.67 2.50
CA ILE A 98 -7.28 -7.83 1.64
C ILE A 98 -6.20 -8.73 2.26
N ALA A 99 -5.17 -8.12 2.84
CA ALA A 99 -4.10 -8.83 3.54
C ALA A 99 -4.62 -9.60 4.76
N THR A 100 -5.64 -9.12 5.47
CA THR A 100 -6.26 -9.87 6.59
C THR A 100 -6.89 -11.19 6.12
N VAL A 101 -7.47 -11.19 4.91
CA VAL A 101 -8.05 -12.39 4.31
C VAL A 101 -6.97 -13.32 3.75
N LYS A 102 -5.94 -12.77 3.11
CA LYS A 102 -4.80 -13.51 2.54
C LYS A 102 -3.83 -14.04 3.62
N GLY A 103 -3.78 -13.39 4.79
CA GLY A 103 -2.89 -13.68 5.92
C GLY A 103 -1.50 -13.05 5.82
N LYS A 104 -1.20 -12.28 4.76
CA LYS A 104 0.06 -11.56 4.57
C LYS A 104 -0.16 -10.34 3.69
N LEU A 105 0.49 -9.21 4.04
CA LEU A 105 0.56 -8.03 3.20
C LEU A 105 1.63 -8.23 2.13
N ASP A 106 1.24 -8.08 0.87
CA ASP A 106 2.02 -8.43 -0.31
C ASP A 106 1.61 -7.53 -1.49
N THR A 107 2.39 -7.48 -2.56
CA THR A 107 2.11 -6.62 -3.73
C THR A 107 0.74 -6.89 -4.35
N GLU A 108 0.32 -8.15 -4.37
CA GLU A 108 -1.02 -8.57 -4.81
C GLU A 108 -2.17 -7.89 -4.06
N CYS A 109 -1.96 -7.50 -2.81
CA CYS A 109 -2.99 -6.81 -2.00
C CYS A 109 -3.25 -5.39 -2.51
N PHE A 110 -2.26 -4.77 -3.16
CA PHE A 110 -2.38 -3.45 -3.80
C PHE A 110 -2.88 -3.54 -5.25
N ILE A 111 -2.57 -4.64 -5.95
CA ILE A 111 -3.03 -4.87 -7.32
C ILE A 111 -4.55 -5.12 -7.35
N PHE A 112 -5.09 -5.82 -6.35
CA PHE A 112 -6.50 -6.21 -6.33
C PHE A 112 -7.50 -5.04 -6.32
N PRO A 113 -7.29 -3.93 -5.58
CA PRO A 113 -8.12 -2.73 -5.70
C PRO A 113 -8.04 -2.06 -7.08
N ILE A 114 -6.86 -2.06 -7.71
CA ILE A 114 -6.55 -1.32 -8.95
C ILE A 114 -7.01 -2.07 -10.20
N ARG A 115 -7.27 -3.38 -10.12
CA ARG A 115 -7.62 -4.26 -11.26
C ARG A 115 -8.81 -3.82 -12.13
N LYS A 116 -9.60 -2.84 -11.69
CA LYS A 116 -10.71 -2.27 -12.48
C LYS A 116 -10.19 -1.30 -13.56
N ASP A 117 -9.09 -0.62 -13.28
CA ASP A 117 -8.49 0.38 -14.15
C ASP A 117 -7.39 -0.28 -14.99
N HIS A 118 -7.72 -0.60 -16.24
CA HIS A 118 -6.86 -1.39 -17.12
C HIS A 118 -5.48 -0.75 -17.33
N GLU A 119 -5.44 0.55 -17.62
CA GLU A 119 -4.19 1.28 -17.87
C GLU A 119 -3.26 1.27 -16.67
N THR A 120 -3.80 1.48 -15.47
CA THR A 120 -3.00 1.46 -14.24
C THR A 120 -2.55 0.04 -13.89
N TYR A 121 -3.42 -0.95 -14.10
CA TYR A 121 -3.10 -2.36 -13.86
C TYR A 121 -1.95 -2.86 -14.77
N GLU A 122 -2.02 -2.57 -16.07
CA GLU A 122 -0.96 -2.94 -17.01
C GLU A 122 0.36 -2.29 -16.66
N ARG A 123 0.36 -0.98 -16.40
CA ARG A 123 1.57 -0.24 -16.01
C ARG A 123 2.22 -0.81 -14.76
N VAL A 124 1.43 -1.15 -13.73
CA VAL A 124 1.97 -1.75 -12.48
C VAL A 124 2.61 -3.11 -12.76
N LYS A 125 1.98 -3.92 -13.62
CA LYS A 125 2.52 -5.23 -14.01
C LYS A 125 3.86 -5.09 -14.73
N ASP A 126 3.96 -4.18 -15.68
CA ASP A 126 5.21 -3.93 -16.43
C ASP A 126 6.33 -3.43 -15.52
N LEU A 127 6.02 -2.51 -14.60
CA LEU A 127 7.00 -2.00 -13.63
C LEU A 127 7.49 -3.09 -12.66
N LEU A 128 6.60 -3.96 -12.19
CA LEU A 128 6.99 -5.08 -11.33
C LEU A 128 7.86 -6.10 -12.07
N GLN A 129 7.57 -6.35 -13.35
CA GLN A 129 8.39 -7.20 -14.19
C GLN A 129 9.80 -6.62 -14.37
N ALA A 130 9.90 -5.36 -14.78
CA ALA A 130 11.19 -4.69 -14.98
C ALA A 130 12.03 -4.63 -13.68
N ASN A 131 11.38 -4.39 -12.53
CA ASN A 131 12.06 -4.42 -11.24
C ASN A 131 12.56 -5.82 -10.86
N GLY A 132 11.83 -6.88 -11.25
CA GLY A 132 12.30 -8.26 -11.13
C GLY A 132 13.58 -8.50 -11.93
N GLU A 133 13.58 -8.10 -13.19
CA GLU A 133 14.74 -8.22 -14.10
C GLU A 133 15.95 -7.45 -13.56
N LEU A 134 15.76 -6.21 -13.10
CA LEU A 134 16.83 -5.41 -12.49
C LEU A 134 17.44 -6.10 -11.26
N LYS A 135 16.60 -6.68 -10.40
CA LYS A 135 17.09 -7.42 -9.22
C LYS A 135 17.87 -8.67 -9.60
N GLU A 136 17.46 -9.38 -10.63
CA GLU A 136 18.19 -10.54 -11.14
C GLU A 136 19.58 -10.14 -11.65
N VAL A 137 19.66 -9.06 -12.42
CA VAL A 137 20.94 -8.52 -12.92
C VAL A 137 21.83 -8.10 -11.76
N LEU A 138 21.32 -7.34 -10.79
CA LEU A 138 22.10 -6.92 -9.63
C LEU A 138 22.57 -8.11 -8.78
N ASN A 139 21.74 -9.13 -8.62
CA ASN A 139 22.09 -10.35 -7.90
C ASN A 139 23.05 -11.27 -8.67
N SER A 140 23.22 -11.07 -9.98
CA SER A 140 24.17 -11.84 -10.81
C SER A 140 25.63 -11.43 -10.61
N GLY A 141 25.89 -10.40 -9.81
CA GLY A 141 27.24 -9.85 -9.60
C GLY A 141 27.64 -8.80 -10.64
N PHE A 142 26.69 -8.32 -11.44
CA PHE A 142 26.89 -7.16 -12.30
C PHE A 142 26.87 -5.89 -11.44
N ASP A 143 28.01 -5.20 -11.35
CA ASP A 143 28.09 -3.87 -10.76
C ASP A 143 28.00 -2.81 -11.88
N PRO A 144 26.93 -2.00 -11.94
CA PRO A 144 26.83 -0.92 -12.93
C PRO A 144 27.89 0.17 -12.75
N ALA A 145 28.59 0.21 -11.60
CA ALA A 145 29.71 1.10 -11.34
C ALA A 145 31.08 0.49 -11.70
N ASP A 146 31.14 -0.80 -12.07
CA ASP A 146 32.35 -1.40 -12.62
C ASP A 146 32.59 -0.82 -14.03
N GLU A 147 33.25 0.33 -14.04
CA GLU A 147 33.77 1.03 -15.20
C GLU A 147 34.91 0.22 -15.83
N LYS A 148 34.57 -0.92 -16.44
CA LYS A 148 35.42 -1.64 -17.39
C LYS A 148 34.67 -1.82 -18.71
N VAL A 149 34.28 -0.68 -19.27
CA VAL A 149 34.09 -0.54 -20.71
C VAL A 149 35.43 -0.09 -21.28
N TYR A 150 36.31 -1.05 -21.56
CA TYR A 150 37.39 -0.93 -22.53
C TYR A 150 37.28 -2.09 -23.52
#